data_AF-G8SLH3-F1
#
_entry.id   AF-G8SLH3-F1
#
_cell.length_a   1.000
_cell.length_b   1.000
_cell.length_c   1.000
_cell.angle_alpha   90.00
_cell.angle_beta   90.00
_cell.angle_gamma   90.00
#
_symmetry.space_group_name_H-M   'P 1'
#
loop_
_entity.id
_entity.type
_entity.pdbx_description
1 polymer ?
#
loop_
_entity_poly.entity_id
_entity_poly.type
_entity_poly.pdbx_seq_one_letter_code
_entity_poly.pdbx_strand_id
1 'polypeptide(L)'
;MDLSGVTSMLNDNERRALAELERDLEHDPDFSARMAGLGVVQPEPAFPIVPVLCALLFITLPLVMMFFGWPGALILLDLFTAVVAVIMIRRRAVTG
;
A
#
# COMPACT_ATOMS: atom_id res chain seq x y z
N MET A 1 -25.18 25.00 -40.79
CA MET A 1 -23.90 24.37 -40.43
C MET A 1 -24.19 23.37 -39.34
N ASP A 2 -24.19 22.09 -39.71
CA ASP A 2 -24.73 20.99 -38.93
C ASP A 2 -23.69 20.48 -37.92
N LEU A 3 -23.72 21.01 -36.70
CA LEU A 3 -22.83 20.60 -35.60
C LEU A 3 -23.18 19.21 -35.04
N SER A 4 -24.35 18.66 -35.40
CA SER A 4 -24.80 17.33 -34.98
C SER A 4 -24.01 16.21 -35.69
N GLY A 5 -23.67 16.38 -36.97
CA GLY A 5 -22.87 15.42 -37.72
C GLY A 5 -21.41 15.35 -37.25
N VAL A 6 -20.82 16.48 -36.86
CA VAL A 6 -19.44 16.55 -36.36
C VAL A 6 -19.33 15.95 -34.95
N THR A 7 -20.30 16.22 -34.07
CA THR A 7 -20.33 15.63 -32.72
C THR A 7 -20.64 14.13 -32.76
N SER A 8 -21.48 13.67 -33.70
CA SER A 8 -21.72 12.24 -33.90
C SER A 8 -20.53 11.51 -34.54
N MET A 9 -19.80 12.15 -35.47
CA MET A 9 -18.60 11.56 -36.07
C MET A 9 -17.39 11.55 -35.12
N LEU A 10 -17.23 12.56 -34.27
CA LEU A 10 -16.28 12.53 -33.16
C LEU A 10 -16.60 11.33 -32.25
N ASN A 11 -17.85 11.19 -31.81
CA ASN A 11 -18.21 10.13 -30.86
C ASN A 11 -17.93 8.69 -31.36
N ASP A 12 -18.28 8.34 -32.59
CA ASP A 12 -18.10 6.96 -33.06
C ASP A 12 -16.65 6.64 -33.48
N ASN A 13 -15.95 7.58 -34.13
CA ASN A 13 -14.55 7.36 -34.49
C ASN A 13 -13.62 7.48 -33.29
N GLU A 14 -13.89 8.38 -32.34
CA GLU A 14 -13.13 8.47 -31.09
C GLU A 14 -13.35 7.23 -30.23
N ARG A 15 -14.58 6.69 -30.17
CA ARG A 15 -14.84 5.42 -29.46
C ARG A 15 -14.08 4.25 -30.08
N ARG A 16 -14.00 4.18 -31.42
CA ARG A 16 -13.20 3.16 -32.10
C ARG A 16 -11.70 3.35 -31.87
N ALA A 17 -11.22 4.59 -31.94
CA ALA A 17 -9.82 4.90 -31.67
C ALA A 17 -9.43 4.61 -30.22
N LEU A 18 -10.32 4.88 -29.26
CA LEU A 18 -10.15 4.54 -27.86
C LEU A 18 -10.15 3.03 -27.64
N ALA A 19 -11.05 2.28 -28.30
CA ALA A 19 -11.09 0.83 -28.20
C ALA A 19 -9.84 0.16 -28.79
N GLU A 20 -9.30 0.73 -29.88
CA GLU A 20 -8.03 0.27 -30.45
C GLU A 20 -6.86 0.59 -29.52
N LEU A 21 -6.82 1.80 -28.94
CA LEU A 21 -5.82 2.16 -27.94
C LEU A 21 -5.88 1.25 -26.71
N GLU A 22 -7.08 0.97 -26.19
CA GLU A 22 -7.28 0.08 -25.05
C GLU A 22 -6.76 -1.33 -25.37
N ARG A 23 -7.06 -1.84 -26.57
CA ARG A 23 -6.56 -3.13 -27.05
C ARG A 23 -5.04 -3.16 -27.17
N ASP A 24 -4.43 -2.12 -27.70
CA ASP A 24 -2.96 -2.01 -27.82
C ASP A 24 -2.29 -1.88 -26.44
N LEU A 25 -2.90 -1.11 -25.52
CA LEU A 25 -2.42 -0.95 -24.14
C LEU A 25 -2.54 -2.23 -23.31
N GLU A 26 -3.58 -3.05 -23.53
CA GLU A 26 -3.72 -4.36 -22.88
C GLU A 26 -2.63 -5.36 -23.32
N HIS A 27 -2.13 -5.22 -24.55
CA HIS A 27 -1.08 -6.10 -25.09
C HIS A 27 0.33 -5.61 -24.79
N ASP A 28 0.50 -4.40 -24.21
CA ASP A 28 1.79 -3.87 -23.76
C ASP A 28 2.05 -4.27 -22.28
N PRO A 29 2.89 -5.30 -22.03
CA PRO A 29 3.20 -5.73 -20.67
C PRO A 29 3.94 -4.64 -19.88
N ASP A 30 4.73 -3.78 -20.52
CA ASP A 30 5.45 -2.69 -19.85
C ASP A 30 4.48 -1.59 -19.42
N PHE A 31 3.45 -1.31 -20.21
CA PHE A 31 2.37 -0.40 -19.81
C PHE A 31 1.56 -0.97 -18.64
N SER A 32 1.20 -2.26 -18.71
CA SER A 32 0.51 -2.94 -17.61
C SER A 32 1.32 -2.90 -16.30
N ALA A 33 2.64 -3.04 -16.38
CA ALA A 33 3.54 -2.94 -15.24
C ALA A 33 3.61 -1.51 -14.67
N ARG A 34 3.60 -0.49 -15.54
CA ARG A 34 3.58 0.94 -15.12
C ARG A 34 2.23 1.35 -14.51
N MET A 35 1.13 0.89 -15.09
CA MET A 35 -0.21 1.10 -14.55
C MET A 35 -0.43 0.32 -13.25
N ALA A 36 0.08 -0.92 -13.17
CA ALA A 36 0.13 -1.67 -11.93
C ALA A 36 0.90 -0.86 -10.88
N GLY A 37 2.03 -0.23 -11.20
CA GLY A 37 2.76 0.66 -10.28
C GLY A 37 1.94 1.83 -9.69
N LEU A 38 0.93 2.33 -10.41
CA LEU A 38 0.00 3.38 -9.94
C LEU A 38 -1.23 2.81 -9.20
N GLY A 39 -1.51 1.52 -9.39
CA GLY A 39 -2.67 0.80 -8.87
C GLY A 39 -2.31 -0.43 -8.03
N VAL A 40 -1.07 -0.56 -7.52
CA VAL A 40 -0.71 -1.59 -6.53
C VAL A 40 -1.42 -1.18 -5.24
N VAL A 41 -2.69 -1.55 -5.15
CA VAL A 41 -3.21 -2.18 -3.96
C VAL A 41 -2.18 -3.26 -3.61
N GLN A 42 -1.32 -2.90 -2.66
CA GLN A 42 -0.37 -3.81 -2.03
C GLN A 42 -1.08 -5.15 -1.81
N PRO A 43 -0.43 -6.29 -2.09
CA PRO A 43 -1.04 -7.60 -1.89
C PRO A 43 -1.61 -7.60 -0.48
N GLU A 44 -2.93 -7.85 -0.35
CA GLU A 44 -3.79 -7.77 0.85
C GLU A 44 -3.17 -7.09 2.06
N PRO A 45 -3.76 -6.02 2.66
CA PRO A 45 -3.12 -5.30 3.76
C PRO A 45 -2.69 -6.30 4.83
N ALA A 46 -1.40 -6.66 4.81
CA ALA A 46 -0.81 -7.54 5.80
C ALA A 46 -1.15 -6.85 7.10
N PHE A 47 -1.98 -7.51 7.93
CA PHE A 47 -2.59 -6.93 9.12
C PHE A 47 -1.60 -5.94 9.71
N PRO A 48 -1.95 -4.65 9.87
CA PRO A 48 -0.97 -3.57 9.96
C PRO A 48 -0.27 -3.63 11.33
N ILE A 49 0.63 -4.60 11.46
CA ILE A 49 1.25 -5.05 12.70
C ILE A 49 2.12 -3.94 13.26
N VAL A 50 2.80 -3.19 12.39
CA VAL A 50 3.67 -2.08 12.79
C VAL A 50 2.88 -0.95 13.47
N PRO A 51 1.83 -0.36 12.87
CA PRO A 51 1.05 0.66 13.56
C PRO A 51 0.26 0.11 14.75
N VAL A 52 -0.19 -1.15 14.73
CA VAL A 52 -0.80 -1.79 15.91
C VAL A 52 0.22 -1.89 17.06
N LEU A 53 1.46 -2.31 16.77
CA LEU A 53 2.56 -2.33 17.74
C LEU A 53 2.85 -0.93 18.28
N CYS A 54 2.94 0.08 17.40
CA CYS A 54 3.15 1.47 17.83
C CYS A 54 2.04 1.96 18.77
N ALA A 55 0.77 1.66 18.46
CA ALA A 55 -0.36 2.01 19.32
C ALA A 55 -0.27 1.28 20.68
N LEU A 56 0.08 0.00 20.67
CA LEU A 56 0.24 -0.81 21.88
C LEU A 56 1.39 -0.30 22.76
N LEU A 57 2.52 0.09 22.16
CA LEU A 57 3.62 0.76 22.84
C LEU A 57 3.15 2.06 23.48
N PHE A 58 2.45 2.91 22.73
CA PHE A 58 1.97 4.19 23.24
C PHE A 58 1.02 4.04 24.43
N ILE A 59 0.17 3.01 24.43
CA ILE A 59 -0.75 2.71 25.53
C ILE A 59 0.02 2.17 26.76
N THR A 60 0.97 1.27 26.55
CA THR A 60 1.70 0.59 27.63
C THR A 60 2.81 1.43 28.25
N LEU A 61 3.40 2.37 27.51
CA LEU A 61 4.48 3.24 27.96
C LEU A 61 4.12 4.04 29.23
N PRO A 62 2.99 4.79 29.30
CA PRO A 62 2.63 5.52 30.52
C PRO A 62 2.29 4.59 31.69
N LEU A 63 1.68 3.43 31.44
CA LEU A 63 1.43 2.40 32.46
C LEU A 63 2.76 1.91 33.07
N VAL A 64 3.71 1.53 32.23
CA VAL A 64 5.02 1.04 32.68
C VAL A 64 5.82 2.13 33.37
N MET A 65 5.81 3.36 32.84
CA MET A 65 6.46 4.48 33.48
C MET A 65 5.86 4.79 34.86
N MET A 66 4.54 4.61 35.03
CA MET A 66 3.85 4.80 36.31
C MET A 66 4.19 3.71 37.34
N PHE A 67 4.30 2.44 36.94
CA PHE A 67 4.56 1.32 37.86
C PHE A 67 6.06 1.08 38.13
N PHE A 68 6.91 1.22 37.12
CA PHE A 68 8.32 0.83 37.16
C PHE A 68 9.29 2.00 36.98
N GLY A 69 8.79 3.22 36.76
CA GLY A 69 9.63 4.41 36.57
C GLY A 69 10.55 4.33 35.35
N TRP A 70 11.67 5.04 35.42
CA TRP A 70 12.65 5.12 34.33
C TRP A 70 13.23 3.75 33.90
N PRO A 71 13.55 2.81 34.83
CA PRO A 71 14.02 1.47 34.44
C PRO A 71 12.99 0.68 33.64
N GLY A 72 11.70 0.80 33.98
CA GLY A 72 10.63 0.12 33.26
C GLY A 72 10.53 0.56 31.80
N ALA A 73 10.69 1.86 31.53
CA ALA A 73 10.65 2.39 30.18
C ALA A 73 11.77 1.81 29.30
N LEU A 74 12.98 1.63 29.85
CA LEU A 74 14.10 1.02 29.13
C LEU A 74 13.83 -0.45 28.78
N ILE A 75 13.29 -1.21 29.74
CA ILE A 75 12.94 -2.63 29.52
C ILE A 75 11.84 -2.76 28.45
N LEU A 76 10.82 -1.89 28.51
CA LEU A 76 9.73 -1.92 27.53
C LEU A 76 10.22 -1.58 26.12
N LEU A 77 11.10 -0.58 26.00
CA LEU A 77 11.67 -0.19 24.71
C LEU A 77 12.54 -1.30 24.11
N ASP A 78 13.36 -1.95 24.93
CA ASP A 78 14.20 -3.07 24.49
C ASP A 78 13.34 -4.26 24.02
N LEU A 79 12.31 -4.63 24.80
CA LEU A 79 11.35 -5.67 24.43
C LEU A 79 10.62 -5.32 23.13
N PHE A 80 10.17 -4.08 22.98
CA PHE A 80 9.51 -3.60 21.76
C PHE A 80 10.42 -3.73 20.54
N THR A 81 11.68 -3.33 20.68
CA THR A 81 12.67 -3.39 19.61
C THR A 81 12.96 -4.84 19.22
N ALA A 82 13.08 -5.75 20.20
CA ALA A 82 13.24 -7.18 19.98
C ALA A 82 12.05 -7.78 19.21
N VAL A 83 10.81 -7.44 19.60
CA VAL A 83 9.60 -7.92 18.92
C VAL A 83 9.55 -7.45 17.46
N VAL A 84 9.84 -6.17 17.20
CA VAL A 84 9.89 -5.62 15.84
C VAL A 84 10.97 -6.32 15.01
N ALA A 85 12.17 -6.51 15.56
CA ALA A 85 13.26 -7.20 14.89
C ALA A 85 12.88 -8.64 14.51
N VAL A 86 12.26 -9.39 15.44
CA VAL A 86 11.77 -10.76 15.18
C VAL A 86 10.74 -10.76 14.05
N ILE A 87 9.78 -9.83 14.08
CA ILE A 87 8.75 -9.74 13.02
C ILE A 87 9.39 -9.42 11.67
N MET A 88 10.36 -8.50 11.62
CA MET A 88 11.06 -8.19 10.37
C MET A 88 11.85 -9.37 9.83
N ILE A 89 12.56 -10.11 10.69
CA ILE A 89 13.29 -11.32 10.30
C ILE A 89 12.32 -12.38 9.76
N ARG A 90 11.21 -12.63 10.47
CA ARG A 90 10.19 -13.61 10.04
C ARG A 90 9.54 -13.20 8.72
N ARG A 91 9.20 -11.93 8.54
CA ARG A 91 8.67 -11.42 7.26
C ARG A 91 9.69 -11.62 6.14
N ARG A 92 10.95 -11.28 6.36
CA ARG A 92 12.03 -11.42 5.35
C ARG A 92 12.28 -12.87 4.97
N ALA A 93 12.15 -13.81 5.91
CA ALA A 93 12.26 -15.24 5.65
C ALA A 93 11.05 -15.85 4.92
N VAL A 94 9.91 -15.17 4.89
CA VAL A 94 8.69 -15.62 4.19
C VAL A 94 8.62 -15.08 2.76
N THR A 95 9.29 -13.95 2.48
CA THR A 95 9.30 -13.31 1.14
C THR A 95 10.56 -13.61 0.30
N GLY A 96 11.53 -14.38 0.82
CA GLY A 96 12.77 -14.76 0.13
C GLY A 96 12.85 -16.26 -0.08
#